data_AF-A0A8C8TMM4-F1
#
_entry.id   AF-A0A8C8TMM4-F1
#
_cell.length_a   1.000
_cell.length_b   1.000
_cell.length_c   1.000
_cell.angle_alpha   90.00
_cell.angle_beta   90.00
_cell.angle_gamma   90.00
#
_symmetry.space_group_name_H-M   'P 1'
#
loop_
_entity.id
_entity.type
_entity.pdbx_description
1 polymer ?
#
loop_
_entity_poly.entity_id
_entity_poly.type
_entity_poly.pdbx_seq_one_letter_code
_entity_poly.pdbx_strand_id
1 'polypeptide(L)' 'LVGPPMPLKKLSEDSLTKQPEEVFDVLEKLGEGSYGSVFKAIHRESGQVVAIKQVPVESDLQEIIKEISIMQNRLF' A
#
# COMPACT_ATOMS: atom_id res chain seq x y z
N LEU A 1 -14.68 -19.79 -9.26
CA LEU A 1 -14.19 -20.11 -7.90
C LEU A 1 -13.16 -19.06 -7.54
N VAL A 2 -13.48 -18.16 -6.62
CA VAL A 2 -12.48 -17.21 -6.09
C VAL A 2 -11.67 -17.99 -5.06
N GLY A 3 -10.37 -18.14 -5.29
CA GLY A 3 -9.47 -18.84 -4.36
C GLY A 3 -9.41 -18.15 -3.00
N PRO A 4 -8.86 -18.81 -1.97
CA PRO A 4 -8.64 -18.16 -0.68
C PRO A 4 -7.77 -16.90 -0.88
N PRO A 5 -7.99 -15.84 -0.09
CA PRO A 5 -7.13 -14.66 -0.13
C PRO A 5 -5.69 -15.11 0.15
N MET A 6 -4.78 -14.87 -0.79
CA MET A 6 -3.37 -15.18 -0.58
C MET A 6 -2.87 -14.39 0.64
N PRO A 7 -2.09 -15.02 1.54
CA PRO A 7 -1.51 -14.31 2.67
C PRO A 7 -0.72 -13.10 2.16
N LEU A 8 -0.99 -11.94 2.75
CA LEU A 8 -0.28 -10.70 2.44
C LEU A 8 1.18 -10.87 2.83
N LYS A 9 2.06 -11.00 1.84
CA LYS A 9 3.50 -11.02 2.04
C LYS A 9 4.01 -9.58 2.08
N LYS A 10 4.89 -9.28 3.04
CA LYS A 10 5.63 -8.01 3.04
C LYS A 10 6.46 -7.90 1.76
N LEU A 11 6.59 -6.69 1.23
CA LEU A 11 7.46 -6.43 0.08
C LEU A 11 8.91 -6.82 0.42
N SER A 12 9.65 -7.28 -0.59
CA SER A 12 11.08 -7.53 -0.47
C SER A 12 11.85 -6.22 -0.31
N GLU A 13 13.05 -6.29 0.28
CA GLU A 13 13.94 -5.12 0.38
C GLU A 13 14.26 -4.52 -0.99
N ASP A 14 14.48 -5.36 -2.01
CA ASP A 14 14.71 -4.93 -3.40
C ASP A 14 13.51 -4.19 -4.01
N SER A 15 12.28 -4.55 -3.65
CA SER A 15 11.10 -3.80 -4.11
C SER A 15 10.96 -2.46 -3.39
N LEU A 16 11.38 -2.38 -2.13
CA LEU A 16 11.29 -1.16 -1.33
C LEU A 16 12.30 -0.08 -1.75
N THR A 17 13.35 -0.43 -2.51
CA THR A 17 14.37 0.53 -3.00
C THR A 17 14.08 1.08 -4.39
N LYS A 18 13.07 0.56 -5.11
CA LYS A 18 12.64 1.02 -6.44
C LYS A 18 11.62 2.13 -6.34
N GLN A 19 11.41 2.87 -7.44
CA GLN A 19 10.29 3.80 -7.50
C GLN A 19 8.95 3.04 -7.48
N PRO A 20 7.90 3.55 -6.82
CA PRO A 20 6.61 2.87 -6.72
C PRO A 20 6.02 2.47 -8.09
N GLU A 21 6.23 3.29 -9.12
CA GLU A 21 5.74 3.07 -10.49
C GLU A 21 6.46 1.92 -11.21
N GLU A 22 7.65 1.52 -10.73
CA GLU A 22 8.34 0.33 -11.21
C GLU A 22 7.76 -0.96 -10.61
N VAL A 23 7.16 -0.86 -9.43
CA VAL A 23 6.67 -1.99 -8.62
C VAL A 23 5.15 -2.21 -8.76
N PHE A 24 4.40 -1.13 -8.99
CA PHE A 24 2.95 -1.13 -9.02
C PHE A 24 2.39 -0.47 -10.28
N ASP A 25 1.37 -1.09 -10.87
CA ASP A 25 0.50 -0.42 -11.82
C ASP A 25 -0.68 0.20 -11.04
N VAL A 26 -0.65 1.51 -10.84
CA VAL A 26 -1.72 2.26 -10.17
C VAL A 26 -2.90 2.42 -11.11
N LEU A 27 -4.09 2.04 -10.62
CA LEU A 27 -5.35 2.05 -11.38
C LEU A 27 -6.25 3.20 -10.89
N GLU A 28 -7.54 2.90 -10.71
CA GLU A 28 -8.56 3.85 -10.30
C GLU A 28 -8.46 4.26 -8.83
N LYS A 29 -8.87 5.50 -8.54
CA LYS A 29 -9.06 5.98 -7.17
C LYS A 29 -10.25 5.27 -6.54
N LEU A 30 -10.04 4.68 -5.37
CA LEU A 30 -11.06 3.99 -4.58
C LEU A 30 -11.78 4.94 -3.62
N GLY A 31 -11.09 5.96 -3.13
CA GLY A 31 -11.67 6.93 -2.20
C GLY A 31 -10.68 8.00 -1.76
N GLU A 32 -11.18 8.91 -0.95
CA GLU A 32 -10.43 9.99 -0.32
C GLU A 32 -10.90 10.17 1.12
N GLY A 33 -9.97 10.48 2.00
CA GLY A 33 -10.25 10.87 3.38
C GLY A 33 -9.32 12.00 3.81
N SER A 34 -9.38 12.36 5.09
CA SER A 34 -8.66 13.51 5.65
C SER A 34 -7.14 13.49 5.42
N TYR A 35 -6.56 12.30 5.29
CA TYR A 35 -5.11 12.10 5.17
C TYR A 35 -4.65 11.81 3.74
N GLY A 36 -5.56 11.77 2.76
CA GLY A 36 -5.20 11.58 1.36
C GLY A 36 -6.09 10.59 0.63
N SER A 37 -5.57 10.10 -0.50
CA SER A 37 -6.33 9.31 -1.48
C SER A 37 -5.89 7.85 -1.48
N VAL A 38 -6.85 6.94 -1.62
CA VAL A 38 -6.60 5.51 -1.77
C VAL A 38 -6.85 5.10 -3.21
N PHE A 39 -5.90 4.38 -3.79
CA PHE A 39 -5.96 3.87 -5.15
C PHE A 39 -5.91 2.36 -5.16
N LYS A 40 -6.61 1.76 -6.12
CA LYS A 40 -6.41 0.36 -6.48
C LYS A 40 -5.13 0.25 -7.27
N ALA A 41 -4.35 -0.80 -7.05
CA ALA A 41 -3.16 -1.06 -7.84
C ALA A 41 -2.92 -2.55 -8.02
N ILE A 42 -2.08 -2.91 -8.99
CA ILE A 42 -1.60 -4.27 -9.20
C ILE A 42 -0.12 -4.30 -8.87
N HIS A 43 0.30 -5.19 -7.97
CA HIS A 43 1.70 -5.49 -7.76
C HIS A 43 2.24 -6.26 -8.97
N ARG A 44 3.20 -5.68 -9.70
CA ARG A 44 3.64 -6.17 -11.01
C ARG A 44 4.20 -7.59 -10.96
N GLU A 45 5.00 -7.90 -9.95
CA GLU A 45 5.66 -9.21 -9.85
C GLU A 45 4.66 -10.33 -9.54
N SER A 46 3.74 -10.11 -8.59
CA SER A 46 2.81 -11.17 -8.16
C SER A 46 1.45 -11.14 -8.85
N GLY A 47 1.12 -10.08 -9.57
CA GLY A 47 -0.23 -9.83 -10.12
C GLY A 47 -1.29 -9.56 -9.05
N GLN A 48 -0.89 -9.38 -7.78
CA GLN A 48 -1.83 -9.21 -6.68
C GLN A 48 -2.46 -7.81 -6.71
N VAL A 49 -3.79 -7.75 -6.56
CA VAL A 49 -4.51 -6.49 -6.38
C VAL A 49 -4.29 -5.99 -4.95
N VAL A 50 -3.86 -4.73 -4.83
CA VAL A 50 -3.55 -4.06 -3.56
C VAL A 50 -4.18 -2.66 -3.52
N ALA A 51 -4.15 -2.04 -2.35
CA ALA A 51 -4.52 -0.64 -2.16
C ALA A 51 -3.27 0.20 -1.81
N ILE A 52 -3.12 1.36 -2.45
CA ILE A 52 -2.06 2.34 -2.18
C ILE A 52 -2.70 3.60 -1.61
N LYS A 53 -2.37 3.93 -0.35
CA LYS A 53 -2.77 5.19 0.30
C LYS A 53 -1.67 6.22 0.05
N GLN A 54 -1.96 7.22 -0.79
CA GLN A 54 -1.07 8.35 -1.03
C GLN A 54 -1.40 9.47 -0.04
N VAL A 55 -0.41 9.85 0.76
CA VAL A 55 -0.52 10.88 1.80
C VAL A 55 0.38 12.06 1.42
N PRO A 56 -0.14 13.30 1.35
CA PRO A 56 0.68 14.49 1.06
C PRO A 56 1.81 14.66 2.08
N VAL A 57 2.99 15.07 1.63
CA VAL A 57 4.19 15.24 2.49
C VAL A 57 3.98 16.30 3.58
N GLU A 58 3.10 17.27 3.36
CA GLU A 58 2.73 18.33 4.31
C GLU A 58 1.81 17.86 5.45
N SER A 59 1.37 16.60 5.42
CA SER A 59 0.53 16.00 6.46
C SER A 59 1.33 15.72 7.74
N ASP A 60 0.64 15.56 8.88
CA ASP A 60 1.28 15.26 10.16
C ASP A 60 1.99 13.89 10.13
N LEU A 61 3.31 13.92 9.90
CA LEU A 61 4.16 12.75 9.79
C LEU A 61 4.11 11.86 11.04
N GLN A 62 3.94 12.43 12.23
CA GLN A 62 3.92 11.64 13.47
C GLN A 62 2.67 10.74 13.53
N GLU A 63 1.52 11.29 13.13
CA GLU A 63 0.27 10.52 13.08
C GLU A 63 0.33 9.41 12.03
N ILE A 64 0.92 9.69 10.86
CA ILE A 64 1.12 8.72 9.77
C ILE A 64 2.04 7.57 10.23
N ILE A 65 3.18 7.89 10.84
CA ILE A 65 4.13 6.89 11.34
C ILE A 65 3.47 6.03 12.42
N LYS A 66 2.63 6.62 13.29
CA LYS A 66 1.88 5.89 14.31
C LYS A 66 0.87 4.93 13.67
N GLU A 67 0.13 5.35 12.66
CA GLU A 67 -0.83 4.50 11.93
C GLU A 67 -0.11 3.30 11.29
N ILE A 68 1.01 3.54 10.59
CA ILE A 68 1.85 2.50 9.97
C ILE A 68 2.34 1.51 11.03
N SER A 69 2.88 2.01 12.14
CA SER A 69 3.44 1.18 13.21
C SER A 69 2.37 0.27 13.83
N ILE A 70 1.16 0.78 14.07
CA ILE A 70 0.03 -0.01 14.60
C ILE A 70 -0.37 -1.10 13.60
N MET A 71 -0.44 -0.78 12.31
CA MET A 71 -0.84 -1.75 11.28
C MET A 71 0.22 -2.84 11.07
N GLN A 72 1.51 -2.49 11.06
CA GLN A 72 2.60 -3.45 10.92
C GLN A 72 2.71 -4.40 12.12
N ASN A 73 2.35 -3.92 13.33
CA ASN A 73 2.37 -4.74 14.55
C ASN A 73 1.15 -5.66 14.70
N ARG A 74 0.06 -5.43 13.95
CA ARG A 74 -1.12 -6.31 13.94
C ARG A 74 -0.97 -7.56 13.08
N LEU A 75 0.14 -7.70 12.35
CA LEU A 75 0.43 -8.85 11.49
C LEU A 75 1.26 -9.95 12.20
N PHE A 76 1.28 -9.96 13.54
CA PHE A 76 1.82 -11.04 14.37
C PHE A 76 0.72 -11.70 15.19
#